data_AF-A0A1Z4N869-F1
#
_entry.id   AF-A0A1Z4N869-F1
#
_cell.length_a   1.000
_cell.length_b   1.000
_cell.length_c   1.000
_cell.angle_alpha   90.00
_cell.angle_beta   90.00
_cell.angle_gamma   90.00
#
_symmetry.space_group_name_H-M   'P 1'
#
loop_
_entity.id
_entity.type
_entity.pdbx_description
1 polymer ?
#
loop_
_entity_poly.entity_id
_entity_poly.type
_entity_poly.pdbx_seq_one_letter_code
_entity_poly.pdbx_strand_id
1 'polypeptide(L)'
;MRKTLLLTLGLGLLVTLPAMGQLGQVLTDFQSYSGDLQRYLQNNLSGTLKPVEIQSQNAITNSTGQLNLPNPITAGEKVGDDIILYSISDRFDNNPVLKSEAVNNELNRLITRSSVASNLGKNGQIRTKVKLQNTVDTLENIAKIAQQADETNQTFINDLQQKASQIAAAGIPGLSALLSAGQSNLQMQSIRIQNEQSKIVGENLAQTMQVNHFLQYSNLNLANISQQMDENNRSRRVDSAAEAARLLRTSSQIDLLGRKEK
;
A
#
# COMPACT_ATOMS: atom_id res chain seq x y z
N MET A 1 21.47 -38.44 39.37
CA MET A 1 20.43 -37.84 38.48
C MET A 1 20.90 -36.46 38.06
N ARG A 2 21.27 -36.26 36.77
CA ARG A 2 21.53 -34.95 36.11
C ARG A 2 22.32 -35.22 34.82
N LYS A 3 21.68 -35.56 33.68
CA LYS A 3 22.35 -35.53 32.35
C LYS A 3 21.41 -35.33 31.13
N THR A 4 20.12 -35.01 31.26
CA THR A 4 19.18 -35.01 30.12
C THR A 4 18.58 -33.65 29.71
N LEU A 5 19.02 -32.53 30.29
CA LEU A 5 18.38 -31.22 30.06
C LEU A 5 19.05 -30.29 29.04
N LEU A 6 20.10 -30.74 28.33
CA LEU A 6 20.88 -29.84 27.46
C LEU A 6 20.63 -29.97 25.95
N LEU A 7 19.80 -30.91 25.48
CA LEU A 7 19.63 -31.11 24.03
C LEU A 7 18.45 -30.34 23.41
N THR A 8 17.53 -29.79 24.20
CA THR A 8 16.32 -29.10 23.70
C THR A 8 16.47 -27.58 23.52
N LEU A 9 17.51 -26.95 24.08
CA LEU A 9 17.73 -25.49 23.93
C LEU A 9 18.58 -25.11 22.71
N GLY A 10 19.25 -26.06 22.05
CA GLY A 10 20.17 -25.78 20.94
C GLY A 10 19.51 -25.52 19.57
N LEU A 11 18.26 -25.93 19.38
CA LEU A 11 17.57 -25.83 18.08
C LEU A 11 16.72 -24.57 17.92
N GLY A 12 16.54 -23.77 18.97
CA GLY A 12 15.74 -22.53 18.92
C GLY A 12 16.46 -21.31 18.32
N LEU A 13 17.79 -21.30 18.30
CA LEU A 13 18.60 -20.14 17.91
C LEU A 13 19.03 -20.11 16.43
N LEU A 14 18.70 -21.14 15.65
CA LEU A 14 19.05 -21.22 14.21
C LEU A 14 17.91 -20.86 13.25
N VAL A 15 16.71 -20.58 13.75
CA VAL A 15 15.53 -20.22 12.92
C VAL A 15 15.37 -18.69 12.77
N THR A 16 16.16 -17.87 13.48
CA THR A 16 16.06 -16.41 13.43
C THR A 16 16.82 -15.76 12.26
N LEU A 17 17.71 -16.50 11.59
CA LEU A 17 18.45 -16.03 10.42
C LEU A 17 17.59 -15.88 9.14
N PRO A 18 16.71 -16.82 8.76
CA PRO A 18 15.85 -16.65 7.57
C PRO A 18 14.81 -15.52 7.72
N ALA A 19 14.39 -15.18 8.94
CA ALA A 19 13.47 -14.08 9.19
C ALA A 19 14.07 -12.71 8.82
N MET A 20 15.38 -12.50 9.02
CA MET A 20 16.05 -11.26 8.61
C MET A 20 16.14 -11.09 7.09
N GLY A 21 16.29 -12.19 6.34
CA GLY A 21 16.25 -12.17 4.88
C GLY A 21 14.87 -11.78 4.33
N GLN A 22 13.80 -12.25 4.97
CA GLN A 22 12.42 -11.93 4.58
C GLN A 22 12.03 -10.49 4.95
N LEU A 23 12.49 -9.97 6.09
CA LEU A 23 12.34 -8.55 6.45
C LEU A 23 13.06 -7.62 5.45
N GLY A 24 14.22 -8.04 4.93
CA GLY A 24 14.93 -7.32 3.87
C GLY A 24 14.14 -7.19 2.56
N GLN A 25 13.33 -8.19 2.21
CA GLN A 25 12.45 -8.14 1.03
C GLN A 25 11.33 -7.11 1.22
N VAL A 26 10.72 -7.04 2.40
CA VAL A 26 9.68 -6.04 2.72
C VAL A 26 10.22 -4.63 2.58
N LEU A 27 11.44 -4.38 3.10
CA LEU A 27 12.09 -3.07 2.98
C LEU A 27 12.40 -2.73 1.51
N THR A 28 12.91 -3.69 0.74
CA THR A 28 13.24 -3.50 -0.68
C THR A 28 11.99 -3.21 -1.52
N ASP A 29 10.88 -3.90 -1.24
CA ASP A 29 9.59 -3.65 -1.90
C ASP A 29 9.08 -2.24 -1.62
N PHE A 30 9.20 -1.79 -0.36
CA PHE A 30 8.79 -0.45 0.03
C PHE A 30 9.67 0.62 -0.63
N GLN A 31 10.99 0.43 -0.66
CA GLN A 31 11.91 1.32 -1.36
C GLN A 31 11.57 1.39 -2.86
N SER A 32 11.27 0.25 -3.49
CA SER A 32 10.85 0.19 -4.89
C SER A 32 9.55 0.98 -5.14
N TYR A 33 8.56 0.84 -4.25
CA TYR A 33 7.33 1.65 -4.27
C TYR A 33 7.64 3.15 -4.18
N SER A 34 8.46 3.56 -3.22
CA SER A 34 8.82 4.97 -3.03
C SER A 34 9.55 5.54 -4.26
N GLY A 35 10.44 4.74 -4.87
CA GLY A 35 11.17 5.14 -6.08
C GLY A 35 10.27 5.28 -7.31
N ASP A 36 9.30 4.39 -7.48
CA ASP A 36 8.30 4.52 -8.55
C ASP A 36 7.45 5.78 -8.37
N LEU A 37 7.11 6.12 -7.13
CA LEU A 37 6.32 7.31 -6.79
C LEU A 37 7.07 8.59 -7.17
N GLN A 38 8.33 8.68 -6.76
CA GLN A 38 9.14 9.85 -7.07
C GLN A 38 9.36 10.01 -8.57
N ARG A 39 9.63 8.91 -9.27
CA ARG A 39 9.82 8.93 -10.73
C ARG A 39 8.56 9.40 -11.45
N TYR A 40 7.38 8.95 -11.02
CA TYR A 40 6.13 9.42 -11.60
C TYR A 40 5.97 10.92 -11.38
N LEU A 41 6.23 11.44 -10.18
CA LEU A 41 6.16 12.88 -9.91
C LEU A 41 7.10 13.66 -10.83
N GLN A 42 8.40 13.33 -10.83
CA GLN A 42 9.40 14.00 -11.65
C GLN A 42 9.02 14.06 -13.14
N ASN A 43 8.40 13.01 -13.66
CA ASN A 43 8.02 12.92 -15.07
C ASN A 43 6.72 13.66 -15.42
N ASN A 44 5.88 13.99 -14.44
CA ASN A 44 4.52 14.52 -14.69
C ASN A 44 4.26 15.93 -14.13
N LEU A 45 5.19 16.51 -13.35
CA LEU A 45 5.03 17.86 -12.80
C LEU A 45 4.87 18.94 -13.89
N SER A 46 5.54 18.80 -15.02
CA SER A 46 5.54 19.82 -16.09
C SER A 46 4.31 19.87 -16.97
N GLY A 47 3.40 18.89 -16.85
CA GLY A 47 2.18 18.85 -17.64
C GLY A 47 1.15 19.91 -17.22
N THR A 48 1.04 20.16 -15.91
CA THR A 48 -0.07 20.93 -15.33
C THR A 48 0.36 22.06 -14.40
N LEU A 49 1.63 22.11 -13.99
CA LEU A 49 2.11 23.08 -13.00
C LEU A 49 2.87 24.27 -13.60
N LYS A 50 2.74 24.54 -14.90
CA LYS A 50 3.37 25.71 -15.52
C LYS A 50 2.84 27.01 -14.91
N PRO A 51 3.70 28.01 -14.59
CA PRO A 51 5.17 28.05 -14.70
C PRO A 51 5.91 27.74 -13.38
N VAL A 52 5.25 27.07 -12.42
CA VAL A 52 5.74 26.84 -11.05
C VAL A 52 6.29 25.42 -10.84
N GLU A 53 6.70 24.74 -11.92
CA GLU A 53 7.20 23.37 -11.85
C GLU A 53 8.43 23.23 -10.96
N ILE A 54 9.36 24.19 -11.03
CA ILE A 54 10.61 24.16 -10.29
C ILE A 54 10.33 24.31 -8.79
N GLN A 55 9.48 25.26 -8.42
CA GLN A 55 9.01 25.49 -7.05
C GLN A 55 8.30 24.24 -6.53
N SER A 56 7.46 23.63 -7.36
CA SER A 56 6.74 22.39 -7.03
C SER A 56 7.67 21.21 -6.80
N GLN A 57 8.68 21.04 -7.65
CA GLN A 57 9.68 20.00 -7.49
C GLN A 57 10.51 20.22 -6.23
N ASN A 58 10.93 21.46 -5.95
CA ASN A 58 11.67 21.80 -4.74
C ASN A 58 10.85 21.55 -3.48
N ALA A 59 9.58 21.93 -3.47
CA ALA A 59 8.68 21.69 -2.36
C ALA A 59 8.46 20.20 -2.09
N ILE A 60 8.29 19.38 -3.13
CA ILE A 60 8.20 17.90 -3.02
C ILE A 60 9.49 17.35 -2.40
N THR A 61 10.66 17.73 -2.93
CA THR A 61 11.95 17.25 -2.43
C THR A 61 12.16 17.65 -0.97
N ASN A 62 11.86 18.91 -0.63
CA ASN A 62 12.04 19.46 0.72
C ASN A 62 10.94 19.04 1.71
N SER A 63 9.94 18.29 1.27
CA SER A 63 8.87 17.70 2.11
C SER A 63 8.95 16.18 2.14
N THR A 64 9.98 15.59 1.53
CA THR A 64 10.19 14.15 1.51
C THR A 64 10.81 13.67 2.82
N GLY A 65 10.15 12.70 3.47
CA GLY A 65 10.62 12.10 4.72
C GLY A 65 11.64 10.98 4.54
N GLN A 66 12.06 10.36 5.64
CA GLN A 66 13.05 9.27 5.65
C GLN A 66 12.64 8.02 4.85
N LEU A 67 11.33 7.84 4.64
CA LEU A 67 10.76 6.78 3.82
C LEU A 67 10.73 7.14 2.32
N ASN A 68 11.34 8.26 1.94
CA ASN A 68 11.38 8.74 0.57
C ASN A 68 9.97 9.02 -0.01
N LEU A 69 9.01 9.33 0.88
CA LEU A 69 7.65 9.73 0.55
C LEU A 69 7.46 11.23 0.81
N PRO A 70 6.90 12.00 -0.15
CA PRO A 70 6.60 13.41 0.06
C PRO A 70 5.41 13.58 1.00
N ASN A 71 5.50 14.56 1.90
CA ASN A 71 4.35 15.03 2.67
C ASN A 71 3.52 16.00 1.80
N PRO A 72 2.30 15.62 1.36
CA PRO A 72 1.50 16.45 0.46
C PRO A 72 1.10 17.79 1.08
N ILE A 73 0.86 17.83 2.39
CA ILE A 73 0.46 19.05 3.10
C ILE A 73 1.60 20.07 3.07
N THR A 74 2.78 19.65 3.55
CA THR A 74 3.96 20.53 3.58
C THR A 74 4.45 20.87 2.18
N ALA A 75 4.32 19.96 1.20
CA ALA A 75 4.62 20.27 -0.19
C ALA A 75 3.71 21.39 -0.70
N GLY A 76 2.40 21.27 -0.49
CA GLY A 76 1.41 22.27 -0.89
C GLY A 76 1.63 23.63 -0.25
N GLU A 77 1.87 23.67 1.07
CA GLU A 77 2.17 24.89 1.82
C GLU A 77 3.38 25.62 1.24
N LYS A 78 4.50 24.90 1.04
CA LYS A 78 5.74 25.50 0.51
C LYS A 78 5.57 26.11 -0.88
N VAL A 79 4.87 25.41 -1.79
CA VAL A 79 4.61 25.96 -3.13
C VAL A 79 3.69 27.17 -3.05
N GLY A 80 2.68 27.11 -2.17
CA GLY A 80 1.76 28.21 -1.97
C GLY A 80 2.43 29.48 -1.47
N ASP A 81 3.31 29.34 -0.47
CA ASP A 81 4.11 30.44 0.07
C ASP A 81 5.00 31.06 -1.00
N ASP A 82 5.69 30.24 -1.81
CA ASP A 82 6.52 30.73 -2.92
C ASP A 82 5.69 31.52 -3.95
N ILE A 83 4.51 31.03 -4.34
CA ILE A 83 3.64 31.71 -5.31
C ILE A 83 3.17 33.07 -4.77
N ILE A 84 2.78 33.12 -3.49
CA ILE A 84 2.27 34.33 -2.85
C ILE A 84 3.41 35.34 -2.65
N LEU A 85 4.53 34.92 -2.06
CA LEU A 85 5.66 35.79 -1.73
C LEU A 85 6.28 36.41 -2.98
N TYR A 86 6.45 35.63 -4.03
CA TYR A 86 7.03 36.12 -5.29
C TYR A 86 5.97 36.61 -6.29
N SER A 87 4.69 36.67 -5.89
CA SER A 87 3.57 37.11 -6.73
C SER A 87 3.59 36.48 -8.13
N ILE A 88 3.86 35.18 -8.19
CA ILE A 88 4.03 34.46 -9.46
C ILE A 88 2.66 34.29 -10.11
N SER A 89 2.21 35.26 -10.92
CA SER A 89 0.95 35.18 -11.67
C SER A 89 1.19 35.01 -13.18
N ASP A 90 0.24 34.38 -13.87
CA ASP A 90 0.18 34.43 -15.34
C ASP A 90 -0.55 35.71 -15.78
N ARG A 91 -0.46 36.08 -17.07
CA ARG A 91 -1.14 37.24 -17.69
C ARG A 91 -2.66 37.22 -17.53
N PHE A 92 -3.22 36.08 -17.14
CA PHE A 92 -4.65 35.85 -16.91
C PHE A 92 -4.99 35.59 -15.44
N ASP A 93 -3.99 35.51 -14.56
CA ASP A 93 -4.18 35.35 -13.11
C ASP A 93 -4.03 36.69 -12.40
N ASN A 94 -5.13 37.18 -11.84
CA ASN A 94 -5.15 38.45 -11.13
C ASN A 94 -4.90 38.29 -9.62
N ASN A 95 -4.82 37.06 -9.11
CA ASN A 95 -4.70 36.78 -7.68
C ASN A 95 -3.75 35.59 -7.40
N PRO A 96 -2.56 35.82 -6.82
CA PRO A 96 -1.60 34.77 -6.51
C PRO A 96 -2.09 33.79 -5.43
N VAL A 97 -3.02 34.19 -4.56
CA VAL A 97 -3.62 33.30 -3.55
C VAL A 97 -4.51 32.24 -4.22
N LEU A 98 -5.35 32.64 -5.17
CA LEU A 98 -6.19 31.70 -5.91
C LEU A 98 -5.35 30.75 -6.78
N LYS A 99 -4.24 31.24 -7.33
CA LYS A 99 -3.30 30.41 -8.07
C LYS A 99 -2.58 29.41 -7.16
N SER A 100 -2.13 29.85 -5.99
CA SER A 100 -1.54 28.99 -4.97
C SER A 100 -2.47 27.81 -4.63
N GLU A 101 -3.76 28.07 -4.43
CA GLU A 101 -4.73 27.02 -4.14
C GLU A 101 -4.95 26.05 -5.32
N ALA A 102 -5.05 26.56 -6.55
CA ALA A 102 -5.15 25.73 -7.75
C ALA A 102 -3.92 24.82 -7.93
N VAL A 103 -2.72 25.37 -7.69
CA VAL A 103 -1.46 24.63 -7.76
C VAL A 103 -1.37 23.58 -6.65
N ASN A 104 -1.80 23.90 -5.43
CA ASN A 104 -1.84 22.94 -4.32
C ASN A 104 -2.79 21.77 -4.64
N ASN A 105 -3.99 22.04 -5.14
CA ASN A 105 -4.93 20.99 -5.58
C ASN A 105 -4.33 20.10 -6.67
N GLU A 106 -3.66 20.71 -7.65
CA GLU A 106 -2.97 19.98 -8.72
C GLU A 106 -1.84 19.10 -8.17
N LEU A 107 -1.03 19.64 -7.25
CA LEU A 107 0.07 18.93 -6.62
C LEU A 107 -0.44 17.71 -5.84
N ASN A 108 -1.48 17.88 -5.04
CA ASN A 108 -2.14 16.80 -4.31
C ASN A 108 -2.70 15.73 -5.26
N ARG A 109 -3.24 16.15 -6.41
CA ARG A 109 -3.70 15.24 -7.46
C ARG A 109 -2.55 14.44 -8.06
N LEU A 110 -1.42 15.08 -8.36
CA LEU A 110 -0.24 14.41 -8.89
C LEU A 110 0.36 13.42 -7.87
N ILE A 111 0.40 13.78 -6.59
CA ILE A 111 0.84 12.87 -5.52
C ILE A 111 -0.11 11.67 -5.39
N THR A 112 -1.42 11.89 -5.47
CA THR A 112 -2.43 10.81 -5.47
C THR A 112 -2.25 9.88 -6.67
N ARG A 113 -2.16 10.45 -7.89
CA ARG A 113 -1.93 9.68 -9.12
C ARG A 113 -0.61 8.92 -9.09
N SER A 114 0.41 9.52 -8.50
CA SER A 114 1.72 8.90 -8.32
C SER A 114 1.64 7.68 -7.40
N SER A 115 1.00 7.81 -6.24
CA SER A 115 0.79 6.69 -5.32
C SER A 115 0.03 5.54 -5.98
N VAL A 116 -0.99 5.87 -6.79
CA VAL A 116 -1.76 4.88 -7.53
C VAL A 116 -0.91 4.23 -8.62
N ALA A 117 -0.14 5.00 -9.40
CA ALA A 117 0.75 4.49 -10.42
C ALA A 117 1.85 3.57 -9.85
N SER A 118 2.35 3.85 -8.66
CA SER A 118 3.32 2.99 -7.97
C SER A 118 2.75 1.67 -7.49
N ASN A 119 1.44 1.59 -7.22
CA ASN A 119 0.79 0.35 -6.81
C ASN A 119 0.21 -0.42 -8.00
N LEU A 120 -0.55 0.27 -8.86
CA LEU A 120 -1.31 -0.32 -9.96
C LEU A 120 -0.57 -0.27 -11.30
N GLY A 121 0.53 0.46 -11.40
CA GLY A 121 1.38 0.45 -12.59
C GLY A 121 2.11 -0.87 -12.77
N LYS A 122 2.74 -1.06 -13.94
CA LYS A 122 3.40 -2.31 -14.33
C LYS A 122 4.33 -2.87 -13.25
N ASN A 123 5.20 -2.03 -12.67
CA ASN A 123 6.13 -2.45 -11.62
C ASN A 123 5.41 -2.87 -10.33
N GLY A 124 4.38 -2.13 -9.92
CA GLY A 124 3.56 -2.46 -8.74
C GLY A 124 2.77 -3.76 -8.91
N GLN A 125 2.23 -4.01 -10.11
CA GLN A 125 1.58 -5.28 -10.44
C GLN A 125 2.57 -6.45 -10.42
N ILE A 126 3.79 -6.26 -10.93
CA ILE A 126 4.85 -7.28 -10.86
C ILE A 126 5.19 -7.60 -9.39
N ARG A 127 5.38 -6.58 -8.54
CA ARG A 127 5.62 -6.80 -7.10
C ARG A 127 4.47 -7.56 -6.44
N THR A 128 3.24 -7.18 -6.73
CA THR A 128 2.05 -7.85 -6.20
C THR A 128 1.99 -9.32 -6.64
N LYS A 129 2.28 -9.59 -7.92
CA LYS A 129 2.35 -10.96 -8.45
C LYS A 129 3.42 -11.77 -7.73
N VAL A 130 4.63 -11.23 -7.56
CA VAL A 130 5.73 -11.92 -6.84
C VAL A 130 5.34 -12.23 -5.40
N LYS A 131 4.70 -11.29 -4.69
CA LYS A 131 4.21 -11.53 -3.32
C LYS A 131 3.18 -12.66 -3.25
N LEU A 132 2.24 -12.71 -4.21
CA LEU A 132 1.25 -13.78 -4.27
C LEU A 132 1.89 -15.13 -4.60
N GLN A 133 2.86 -15.17 -5.53
CA GLN A 133 3.61 -16.38 -5.86
C GLN A 133 4.39 -16.90 -4.64
N ASN A 134 5.14 -16.03 -3.96
CA ASN A 134 5.85 -16.40 -2.73
C ASN A 134 4.90 -16.92 -1.64
N THR A 135 3.68 -16.38 -1.56
CA THR A 135 2.65 -16.85 -0.63
C THR A 135 2.17 -18.24 -1.01
N VAL A 136 1.87 -18.49 -2.28
CA VAL A 136 1.49 -19.83 -2.79
C VAL A 136 2.61 -20.85 -2.53
N ASP A 137 3.84 -20.53 -2.88
CA ASP A 137 5.00 -21.41 -2.67
C ASP A 137 5.18 -21.74 -1.18
N THR A 138 4.97 -20.75 -0.30
CA THR A 138 5.02 -20.95 1.15
C THR A 138 3.90 -21.89 1.62
N LEU A 139 2.66 -21.71 1.14
CA LEU A 139 1.54 -22.57 1.49
C LEU A 139 1.73 -24.01 0.99
N GLU A 140 2.26 -24.19 -0.22
CA GLU A 140 2.61 -25.51 -0.76
C GLU A 140 3.68 -26.20 0.08
N ASN A 141 4.69 -25.47 0.53
CA ASN A 141 5.73 -26.01 1.41
C ASN A 141 5.16 -26.40 2.78
N ILE A 142 4.27 -25.58 3.36
CA ILE A 142 3.58 -25.90 4.62
C ILE A 142 2.71 -27.15 4.47
N ALA A 143 1.99 -27.27 3.35
CA ALA A 143 1.17 -28.45 3.06
C ALA A 143 2.02 -29.73 2.94
N LYS A 144 3.18 -29.65 2.26
CA LYS A 144 4.15 -30.76 2.17
C LYS A 144 4.68 -31.18 3.55
N ILE A 145 5.05 -30.20 4.39
CA ILE A 145 5.52 -30.47 5.76
C ILE A 145 4.42 -31.15 6.58
N ALA A 146 3.17 -30.68 6.47
CA ALA A 146 2.03 -31.28 7.16
C ALA A 146 1.77 -32.72 6.71
N GLN A 147 1.88 -33.00 5.41
CA GLN A 147 1.73 -34.36 4.87
C GLN A 147 2.85 -35.28 5.36
N GLN A 148 4.10 -34.84 5.29
CA GLN A 148 5.25 -35.61 5.78
C GLN A 148 5.15 -35.92 7.28
N ALA A 149 4.63 -34.97 8.08
CA ALA A 149 4.38 -35.19 9.50
C ALA A 149 3.30 -36.26 9.72
N ASP A 150 2.23 -36.27 8.93
CA ASP A 150 1.17 -37.28 9.00
C ASP A 150 1.71 -38.68 8.65
N GLU A 151 2.46 -38.80 7.55
CA GLU A 151 3.11 -40.05 7.12
C GLU A 151 4.10 -40.58 8.18
N THR A 152 4.92 -39.70 8.75
CA THR A 152 5.85 -40.04 9.82
C THR A 152 5.12 -40.51 11.08
N ASN A 153 4.03 -39.83 11.44
CA ASN A 153 3.22 -40.18 12.60
C ASN A 153 2.52 -41.53 12.41
N GLN A 154 1.96 -41.81 11.24
CA GLN A 154 1.35 -43.10 10.92
C GLN A 154 2.39 -44.23 10.98
N THR A 155 3.58 -44.02 10.43
CA THR A 155 4.68 -44.98 10.50
C THR A 155 5.09 -45.25 11.95
N PHE A 156 5.21 -44.19 12.77
CA PHE A 156 5.52 -44.31 14.19
C PHE A 156 4.44 -45.09 14.96
N ILE A 157 3.16 -44.79 14.73
CA ILE A 157 2.05 -45.51 15.38
C ILE A 157 2.02 -46.98 14.95
N ASN A 158 2.26 -47.28 13.66
CA ASN A 158 2.31 -48.65 13.16
C ASN A 158 3.48 -49.44 13.76
N ASP A 159 4.68 -48.87 13.84
CA ASP A 159 5.85 -49.49 14.49
C ASP A 159 5.60 -49.72 15.99
N LEU A 160 4.98 -48.73 16.66
CA LEU A 160 4.62 -48.84 18.06
C LEU A 160 3.57 -49.93 18.30
N GLN A 161 2.55 -50.06 17.44
CA GLN A 161 1.55 -51.13 17.52
C GLN A 161 2.18 -52.50 17.29
N GLN A 162 3.10 -52.64 16.32
CA GLN A 162 3.83 -53.88 16.10
C GLN A 162 4.66 -54.27 17.32
N LYS A 163 5.44 -53.34 17.88
CA LYS A 163 6.23 -53.59 19.10
C LYS A 163 5.35 -53.88 20.32
N ALA A 164 4.25 -53.16 20.49
CA ALA A 164 3.28 -53.41 21.57
C ALA A 164 2.67 -54.81 21.46
N SER A 165 2.36 -55.27 20.24
CA SER A 165 1.86 -56.62 19.98
C SER A 165 2.88 -57.70 20.33
N GLN A 166 4.18 -57.47 20.03
CA GLN A 166 5.28 -58.36 20.41
C GLN A 166 5.47 -58.43 21.93
N ILE A 167 5.33 -57.30 22.65
CA ILE A 167 5.41 -57.25 24.13
C ILE A 167 4.18 -57.89 24.79
N ALA A 168 2.99 -57.70 24.22
CA ALA A 168 1.77 -58.35 24.69
C ALA A 168 1.85 -59.88 24.55
N ALA A 169 2.45 -60.38 23.45
CA ALA A 169 2.76 -61.79 23.27
C ALA A 169 3.79 -62.32 24.30
N ALA A 170 4.62 -61.45 24.86
CA ALA A 170 5.55 -61.77 25.96
C ALA A 170 4.91 -61.68 27.36
N GLY A 171 3.61 -61.38 27.48
CA GLY A 171 2.83 -61.53 28.70
C GLY A 171 2.90 -60.38 29.71
N ILE A 172 3.30 -59.16 29.32
CA ILE A 172 3.32 -57.98 30.21
C ILE A 172 2.05 -57.14 29.99
N PRO A 173 1.04 -57.19 30.88
CA PRO A 173 -0.23 -56.47 30.72
C PRO A 173 -0.07 -54.98 31.07
N GLY A 174 -0.68 -54.07 30.30
CA GLY A 174 -0.84 -52.65 30.66
C GLY A 174 0.14 -51.65 30.02
N LEU A 175 1.29 -52.09 29.51
CA LEU A 175 2.26 -51.18 28.86
C LEU A 175 1.77 -50.67 27.48
N SER A 176 0.95 -51.47 26.79
CA SER A 176 0.31 -51.11 25.52
C SER A 176 -0.62 -49.89 25.62
N ALA A 177 -1.31 -49.70 26.77
CA ALA A 177 -2.26 -48.61 26.97
C ALA A 177 -1.60 -47.26 27.33
N LEU A 178 -0.39 -47.28 27.90
CA LEU A 178 0.33 -46.07 28.33
C LEU A 178 1.03 -45.36 27.15
N LEU A 179 1.36 -46.10 26.09
CA LEU A 179 2.18 -45.61 24.98
C LEU A 179 1.37 -45.05 23.79
N SER A 180 0.06 -45.31 23.68
CA SER A 180 -0.57 -45.42 22.35
C SER A 180 -1.56 -44.34 21.86
N ALA A 181 -2.03 -43.34 22.63
CA ALA A 181 -3.22 -42.60 22.12
C ALA A 181 -3.28 -41.07 22.24
N GLY A 182 -2.72 -40.44 23.28
CA GLY A 182 -3.05 -39.03 23.57
C GLY A 182 -2.20 -37.99 22.85
N GLN A 183 -0.87 -38.15 22.90
CA GLN A 183 0.05 -37.03 22.66
C GLN A 183 0.43 -36.81 21.19
N SER A 184 0.54 -37.89 20.40
CA SER A 184 0.85 -37.82 18.96
C SER A 184 -0.35 -37.30 18.14
N ASN A 185 -1.58 -37.68 18.54
CA ASN A 185 -2.80 -37.21 17.88
C ASN A 185 -3.03 -35.70 18.08
N LEU A 186 -2.73 -35.19 19.29
CA LEU A 186 -2.78 -33.75 19.57
C LEU A 186 -1.73 -32.95 18.79
N GLN A 187 -0.52 -33.50 18.62
CA GLN A 187 0.52 -32.86 17.80
C GLN A 187 0.10 -32.80 16.32
N MET A 188 -0.50 -33.86 15.80
CA MET A 188 -1.00 -33.89 14.43
C MET A 188 -2.16 -32.91 14.21
N GLN A 189 -3.08 -32.86 15.17
CA GLN A 189 -4.17 -31.87 15.14
C GLN A 189 -3.62 -30.44 15.17
N SER A 190 -2.58 -30.17 15.95
CA SER A 190 -1.90 -28.87 15.97
C SER A 190 -1.28 -28.52 14.61
N ILE A 191 -0.61 -29.47 13.94
CA ILE A 191 0.00 -29.24 12.62
C ILE A 191 -1.09 -28.94 11.56
N ARG A 192 -2.19 -29.69 11.57
CA ARG A 192 -3.33 -29.45 10.68
C ARG A 192 -3.96 -28.07 10.92
N ILE A 193 -4.14 -27.68 12.18
CA ILE A 193 -4.63 -26.34 12.53
C ILE A 193 -3.67 -25.25 12.02
N GLN A 194 -2.36 -25.42 12.20
CA GLN A 194 -1.37 -24.45 11.72
C GLN A 194 -1.35 -24.33 10.18
N ASN A 195 -1.55 -25.44 9.47
CA ASN A 195 -1.68 -25.42 8.01
C ASN A 195 -2.93 -24.63 7.57
N GLU A 196 -4.10 -24.90 8.16
CA GLU A 196 -5.33 -24.16 7.86
C GLU A 196 -5.22 -22.66 8.24
N GLN A 197 -4.61 -22.35 9.39
CA GLN A 197 -4.32 -20.96 9.77
C GLN A 197 -3.42 -20.26 8.75
N SER A 198 -2.42 -20.95 8.20
CA SER A 198 -1.53 -20.40 7.18
C SER A 198 -2.28 -20.08 5.90
N LYS A 199 -3.18 -20.98 5.45
CA LYS A 199 -4.06 -20.72 4.29
C LYS A 199 -4.94 -19.50 4.52
N ILE A 200 -5.58 -19.39 5.68
CA ILE A 200 -6.40 -18.23 6.05
C ILE A 200 -5.58 -16.94 5.99
N VAL A 201 -4.35 -16.94 6.51
CA VAL A 201 -3.45 -15.79 6.44
C VAL A 201 -3.08 -15.43 5.00
N GLY A 202 -2.80 -16.41 4.16
CA GLY A 202 -2.51 -16.20 2.74
C GLY A 202 -3.72 -15.62 1.97
N GLU A 203 -4.91 -16.16 2.20
CA GLU A 203 -6.16 -15.63 1.64
C GLU A 203 -6.45 -14.22 2.14
N ASN A 204 -6.25 -13.95 3.43
CA ASN A 204 -6.43 -12.63 4.01
C ASN A 204 -5.46 -11.60 3.41
N LEU A 205 -4.21 -11.99 3.16
CA LEU A 205 -3.24 -11.15 2.47
C LEU A 205 -3.71 -10.81 1.05
N ALA A 206 -4.18 -11.81 0.30
CA ALA A 206 -4.69 -11.61 -1.06
C ALA A 206 -5.92 -10.69 -1.09
N GLN A 207 -6.87 -10.90 -0.16
CA GLN A 207 -8.03 -10.03 0.03
C GLN A 207 -7.60 -8.60 0.39
N THR A 208 -6.63 -8.45 1.29
CA THR A 208 -6.08 -7.14 1.69
C THR A 208 -5.44 -6.42 0.50
N MET A 209 -4.69 -7.12 -0.35
CA MET A 209 -4.13 -6.54 -1.58
C MET A 209 -5.24 -6.09 -2.55
N GLN A 210 -6.28 -6.90 -2.71
CA GLN A 210 -7.43 -6.55 -3.55
C GLN A 210 -8.18 -5.32 -3.04
N VAL A 211 -8.44 -5.25 -1.72
CA VAL A 211 -9.05 -4.07 -1.08
C VAL A 211 -8.17 -2.84 -1.28
N ASN A 212 -6.86 -2.95 -1.08
CA ASN A 212 -5.94 -1.84 -1.33
C ASN A 212 -5.99 -1.37 -2.79
N HIS A 213 -6.06 -2.28 -3.77
CA HIS A 213 -6.23 -1.90 -5.17
C HIS A 213 -7.54 -1.15 -5.41
N PHE A 214 -8.65 -1.62 -4.84
CA PHE A 214 -9.94 -0.94 -4.92
C PHE A 214 -9.86 0.48 -4.32
N LEU A 215 -9.19 0.65 -3.18
CA LEU A 215 -8.95 1.96 -2.58
C LEU A 215 -8.13 2.87 -3.50
N GLN A 216 -7.11 2.35 -4.20
CA GLN A 216 -6.36 3.14 -5.18
C GLN A 216 -7.23 3.60 -6.36
N TYR A 217 -8.11 2.73 -6.89
CA TYR A 217 -9.09 3.13 -7.91
C TYR A 217 -10.06 4.18 -7.38
N SER A 218 -10.55 4.02 -6.15
CA SER A 218 -11.42 5.00 -5.50
C SER A 218 -10.73 6.35 -5.35
N ASN A 219 -9.47 6.37 -4.92
CA ASN A 219 -8.68 7.60 -4.79
C ASN A 219 -8.49 8.31 -6.14
N LEU A 220 -8.24 7.57 -7.23
CA LEU A 220 -8.22 8.17 -8.57
C LEU A 220 -9.57 8.75 -8.96
N ASN A 221 -10.66 8.05 -8.68
CA ASN A 221 -12.00 8.53 -9.01
C ASN A 221 -12.31 9.82 -8.22
N LEU A 222 -12.04 9.84 -6.91
CA LEU A 222 -12.18 11.03 -6.07
C LEU A 222 -11.32 12.19 -6.58
N ALA A 223 -10.08 11.93 -6.98
CA ALA A 223 -9.19 12.93 -7.55
C ALA A 223 -9.70 13.50 -8.88
N ASN A 224 -10.31 12.66 -9.73
CA ASN A 224 -10.92 13.09 -10.98
C ASN A 224 -12.24 13.87 -10.75
N ILE A 225 -13.06 13.46 -9.79
CA ILE A 225 -14.27 14.20 -9.38
C ILE A 225 -13.89 15.58 -8.84
N SER A 226 -12.87 15.64 -7.98
CA SER A 226 -12.34 16.92 -7.46
C SER A 226 -11.91 17.83 -8.60
N GLN A 227 -11.16 17.29 -9.58
CA GLN A 227 -10.74 18.05 -10.76
C GLN A 227 -11.94 18.56 -11.59
N GLN A 228 -12.95 17.71 -11.81
CA GLN A 228 -14.15 18.08 -12.55
C GLN A 228 -14.96 19.16 -11.83
N MET A 229 -15.04 19.09 -10.50
CA MET A 229 -15.71 20.07 -9.66
C MET A 229 -14.99 21.42 -9.70
N ASP A 230 -13.66 21.43 -9.60
CA ASP A 230 -12.84 22.65 -9.69
C ASP A 230 -13.01 23.33 -11.06
N GLU A 231 -13.01 22.55 -12.14
CA GLU A 231 -13.23 23.07 -13.49
C GLU A 231 -14.66 23.62 -13.66
N ASN A 232 -15.67 22.93 -13.12
CA ASN A 232 -17.05 23.42 -13.15
C ASN A 232 -17.19 24.74 -12.39
N ASN A 233 -16.60 24.84 -11.20
CA ASN A 233 -16.57 26.04 -10.40
C ASN A 233 -15.86 27.19 -11.12
N ARG A 234 -14.74 26.90 -11.79
CA ARG A 234 -14.03 27.88 -12.63
C ARG A 234 -14.90 28.38 -13.77
N SER A 235 -15.55 27.48 -14.52
CA SER A 235 -16.46 27.84 -15.62
C SER A 235 -17.56 28.77 -15.14
N ARG A 236 -18.23 28.44 -14.02
CA ARG A 236 -19.27 29.28 -13.43
C ARG A 236 -18.78 30.68 -13.06
N ARG A 237 -17.56 30.80 -12.53
CA ARG A 237 -16.96 32.11 -12.21
C ARG A 237 -16.70 32.92 -13.48
N VAL A 238 -16.21 32.29 -14.54
CA VAL A 238 -15.96 32.95 -15.84
C VAL A 238 -17.27 33.41 -16.46
N ASP A 239 -18.30 32.57 -16.46
CA ASP A 239 -19.62 32.92 -16.99
C ASP A 239 -20.24 34.10 -16.22
N SER A 240 -20.18 34.07 -14.89
CA SER A 240 -20.67 35.15 -14.02
C SER A 240 -19.91 36.46 -14.25
N ALA A 241 -18.58 36.40 -14.40
CA ALA A 241 -17.76 37.57 -14.70
C ALA A 241 -18.04 38.13 -16.10
N ALA A 242 -18.23 37.27 -17.09
CA ALA A 242 -18.61 37.67 -18.45
C ALA A 242 -19.99 38.32 -18.48
N GLU A 243 -20.96 37.79 -17.71
CA GLU A 243 -22.28 38.39 -17.55
C GLU A 243 -22.19 39.77 -16.89
N ALA A 244 -21.46 39.89 -15.78
CA ALA A 244 -21.23 41.19 -15.12
C ALA A 244 -20.55 42.20 -16.06
N ALA A 245 -19.54 41.78 -16.83
CA ALA A 245 -18.88 42.63 -17.81
C ALA A 245 -19.83 43.07 -18.93
N ARG A 246 -20.71 42.19 -19.40
CA ARG A 246 -21.77 42.53 -20.37
C ARG A 246 -22.73 43.56 -19.78
N LEU A 247 -23.17 43.39 -18.53
CA LEU A 247 -24.04 44.34 -17.83
C LEU A 247 -23.36 45.71 -17.67
N LEU A 248 -22.11 45.76 -17.22
CA LEU A 248 -21.32 47.00 -17.07
C LEU A 248 -21.12 47.69 -18.42
N ARG A 249 -20.84 46.94 -19.49
CA ARG A 249 -20.73 47.48 -20.85
C ARG A 249 -22.06 48.05 -21.33
N THR A 250 -23.16 47.34 -21.15
CA THR A 250 -24.49 47.83 -21.54
C THR A 250 -24.88 49.05 -20.72
N SER A 251 -24.65 49.05 -19.41
CA SER A 251 -24.92 50.19 -18.54
C SER A 251 -24.08 51.42 -18.90
N SER A 252 -22.79 51.25 -19.19
CA SER A 252 -21.93 52.36 -19.62
C SER A 252 -22.32 52.90 -21.00
N GLN A 253 -22.75 52.04 -21.93
CA GLN A 253 -23.31 52.48 -23.22
C GLN A 253 -24.62 53.26 -23.04
N ILE A 254 -25.52 52.80 -22.16
CA ILE A 254 -26.77 53.51 -21.86
C ILE A 254 -26.48 54.88 -21.22
N ASP A 255 -25.57 54.96 -20.24
CA ASP A 255 -25.16 56.23 -19.61
C ASP A 255 -24.54 57.19 -20.64
N LEU A 256 -23.64 56.71 -21.50
CA LEU A 256 -23.02 57.52 -22.57
C LEU A 256 -24.04 58.05 -23.58
N LEU A 257 -25.06 57.25 -23.93
CA LEU A 257 -26.12 57.67 -24.85
C LEU A 257 -27.14 58.60 -24.16
N GLY A 258 -27.40 58.40 -22.87
CA GLY A 258 -28.30 59.23 -22.07
C GLY A 258 -27.77 60.62 -21.74
N ARG A 259 -26.46 60.88 -21.93
CA ARG A 259 -25.84 62.21 -21.74
C ARG A 259 -25.90 63.12 -22.97
N LYS A 260 -26.59 62.74 -24.05
CA LYS A 260 -26.93 63.67 -25.15
C LYS A 260 -28.27 64.34 -24.86
N GLU A 261 -28.24 65.39 -24.03
CA GLU A 261 -29.11 66.58 -24.09
C GLU A 261 -28.86 67.46 -22.86
N LYS A 262 -27.92 68.39 -22.99
CA LYS A 262 -27.92 69.73 -22.38
C LYS A 262 -27.11 70.67 -23.27
#